data_AF-A0A554IB20-F1
#
_entry.id   AF-A0A554IB20-F1
#
_cell.length_a   1.000
_cell.length_b   1.000
_cell.length_c   1.000
_cell.angle_alpha   90.00
_cell.angle_beta   90.00
_cell.angle_gamma   90.00
#
_symmetry.space_group_name_H-M   'P 1'
#
loop_
_entity.id
_entity.type
_entity.pdbx_description
1 polymer ?
#
loop_
_entity_poly.entity_id
_entity_poly.type
_entity_poly.pdbx_seq_one_letter_code
_entity_poly.pdbx_strand_id
1 'polypeptide(L)' 'MGMKEFKQKSISELQYELASERDKMREFNFKLAQGEVKNVRALRKVKKEIARILTLLNIRKRINGSAQLTINP' A
#
# COMPACT_ATOMS: atom_id res chain seq x y z
N MET A 1 10.88 2.88 1.35
CA MET A 1 10.41 3.40 2.65
C MET A 1 10.34 2.31 3.70
N GLY A 2 10.62 2.68 4.96
CA GLY A 2 10.60 1.78 6.11
C GLY A 2 9.21 1.69 6.74
N MET A 3 8.94 0.62 7.49
CA MET A 3 7.63 0.45 8.16
C MET A 3 7.33 1.55 9.20
N LYS A 4 8.38 2.18 9.75
CA LYS A 4 8.25 3.28 10.72
C LYS A 4 7.62 4.53 10.13
N GLU A 5 7.97 4.87 8.89
CA GLU A 5 7.48 6.06 8.18
C GLU A 5 5.97 5.94 7.91
N PHE A 6 5.52 4.78 7.43
CA PHE A 6 4.09 4.53 7.19
C PHE A 6 3.25 4.58 8.47
N LYS A 7 3.80 4.20 9.63
CA LYS A 7 3.09 4.24 10.90
C LYS A 7 2.75 5.65 11.37
N GLN A 8 3.59 6.64 11.02
CA GLN A 8 3.40 8.05 11.42
C GLN A 8 2.36 8.77 10.54
N LYS A 9 2.11 8.27 9.32
CA LYS A 9 1.18 8.88 8.37
C LYS A 9 -0.28 8.67 8.74
N SER A 10 -1.12 9.63 8.36
CA SER A 10 -2.57 9.54 8.53
C SER A 10 -3.19 8.47 7.61
N ILE A 11 -4.43 8.06 7.86
CA ILE A 11 -5.11 7.08 7.00
C ILE A 11 -5.27 7.62 5.57
N SER A 12 -5.62 8.90 5.44
CA SER A 12 -5.80 9.57 4.14
C SER A 12 -4.49 9.64 3.35
N GLU A 13 -3.38 9.97 4.00
CA GLU A 13 -2.05 9.96 3.36
C GLU A 13 -1.64 8.56 2.90
N LEU A 14 -1.90 7.53 3.70
CA LEU A 14 -1.64 6.15 3.32
C LEU A 14 -2.46 5.72 2.10
N GLN A 15 -3.71 6.19 1.97
CA GLN A 15 -4.55 5.92 0.80
C GLN A 15 -4.03 6.65 -0.44
N TYR A 16 -3.60 7.90 -0.30
CA TYR A 16 -2.99 8.64 -1.41
C TYR A 16 -1.70 7.97 -1.89
N GLU A 17 -0.85 7.56 -0.95
CA GLU A 17 0.41 6.89 -1.26
C GLU A 17 0.18 5.51 -1.87
N LEU A 18 -0.86 4.78 -1.42
CA LEU A 18 -1.30 3.53 -2.06
C LEU A 18 -1.70 3.75 -3.52
N ALA A 19 -2.42 4.84 -3.83
CA ALA A 19 -2.81 5.16 -5.20
C ALA A 19 -1.58 5.43 -6.07
N SER A 20 -0.65 6.26 -5.58
CA SER A 20 0.60 6.57 -6.28
C SER A 20 1.44 5.31 -6.56
N GLU A 21 1.59 4.42 -5.59
CA GLU A 21 2.34 3.17 -5.76
C GLU A 21 1.66 2.21 -6.75
N ARG A 22 0.33 2.20 -6.83
CA ARG A 22 -0.41 1.42 -7.82
C ARG A 22 -0.22 1.97 -9.23
N ASP A 23 -0.15 3.28 -9.39
CA ASP A 23 0.11 3.91 -10.69
C ASP A 23 1.54 3.60 -11.16
N LYS A 24 2.53 3.68 -10.27
CA LYS A 24 3.90 3.24 -10.55
C LYS A 24 3.93 1.76 -10.98
N MET A 25 3.16 0.91 -10.31
CA MET A 25 3.06 -0.50 -10.69
C MET A 25 2.47 -0.69 -12.09
N ARG A 26 1.45 0.10 -12.45
CA ARG A 26 0.85 0.07 -13.80
C ARG A 26 1.87 0.51 -14.86
N GLU A 27 2.57 1.61 -14.61
CA GLU A 27 3.61 2.11 -15.52
C GLU A 27 4.75 1.07 -15.69
N PHE A 28 5.16 0.42 -14.60
CA PHE A 28 6.15 -0.66 -14.66
C PHE A 28 5.66 -1.86 -15.48
N ASN A 29 4.40 -2.27 -15.30
CA ASN A 29 3.83 -3.37 -16.09
C ASN A 29 3.75 -3.01 -17.58
N PHE A 30 3.44 -1.76 -17.90
CA PHE A 30 3.41 -1.26 -19.28
C PHE A 30 4.81 -1.30 -19.91
N LYS A 31 5.82 -0.75 -19.23
CA LYS A 31 7.23 -0.84 -19.66
C LYS A 31 7.70 -2.29 -19.77
N LEU A 32 7.23 -3.17 -18.88
CA LEU A 32 7.57 -4.60 -18.91
C LEU A 32 6.99 -5.27 -20.15
N ALA A 33 5.75 -4.95 -20.50
CA ALA A 33 5.10 -5.45 -21.71
C ALA A 33 5.81 -4.96 -22.99
N GLN A 34 6.42 -3.77 -22.96
CA GLN A 34 7.25 -3.25 -24.05
C GLN A 34 8.66 -3.86 -24.11
N GLY A 35 9.07 -4.64 -23.11
CA GLY A 35 10.42 -5.23 -23.05
C GLY A 35 11.53 -4.25 -22.63
N GLU A 36 11.19 -3.03 -22.22
CA GLU A 36 12.16 -1.96 -21.90
C GLU A 36 12.62 -1.96 -20.42
N VAL A 37 12.21 -2.95 -19.61
CA VAL A 37 12.51 -2.94 -18.17
C VAL A 37 13.93 -3.43 -17.91
N LYS A 38 14.85 -2.48 -17.80
CA LYS A 38 16.24 -2.71 -17.36
C LYS A 38 16.33 -3.17 -15.90
N ASN A 39 15.34 -2.85 -15.05
CA ASN A 39 15.44 -3.06 -13.60
C ASN A 39 14.20 -3.74 -13.00
N VAL A 40 14.08 -5.05 -13.24
CA VAL A 40 12.98 -5.91 -12.73
C VAL A 40 12.90 -5.91 -11.20
N ARG A 41 14.02 -5.65 -10.51
CA ARG A 41 14.07 -5.62 -9.03
C ARG A 41 13.26 -4.45 -8.45
N ALA A 42 13.09 -3.36 -9.20
CA ALA A 42 12.32 -2.20 -8.74
C ALA A 42 10.83 -2.55 -8.50
N LEU A 43 10.26 -3.43 -9.33
CA LEU A 43 8.88 -3.91 -9.16
C LEU A 43 8.67 -4.63 -7.83
N ARG A 44 9.69 -5.36 -7.35
CA ARG A 44 9.62 -6.04 -6.04
C ARG A 44 9.56 -5.05 -4.88
N LYS A 45 10.19 -3.88 -5.02
CA LYS A 45 10.15 -2.81 -4.01
C LYS A 45 8.75 -2.19 -3.93
N VAL A 46 8.18 -1.82 -5.09
CA VAL A 46 6.81 -1.27 -5.22
C VAL A 46 5.77 -2.25 -4.63
N LYS A 47 5.84 -3.53 -5.00
CA LYS A 47 4.94 -4.57 -4.42
C LYS A 47 5.04 -4.67 -2.90
N LYS A 48 6.25 -4.58 -2.35
CA LYS A 48 6.47 -4.60 -0.89
C LYS A 48 5.90 -3.34 -0.21
N GLU A 49 6.00 -2.19 -0.84
CA GLU A 49 5.47 -0.93 -0.31
C GLU A 49 3.94 -0.97 -0.27
N ILE A 50 3.29 -1.39 -1.36
CA ILE A 50 1.83 -1.63 -1.41
C ILE A 50 1.38 -2.59 -0.31
N ALA A 51 2.06 -3.74 -0.16
CA ALA A 51 1.70 -4.75 0.84
C ALA A 51 1.80 -4.22 2.28
N ARG A 52 2.80 -3.39 2.58
CA ARG A 52 2.98 -2.75 3.89
C ARG A 52 1.86 -1.76 4.19
N ILE A 53 1.51 -0.92 3.22
CA ILE A 53 0.43 0.06 3.37
C ILE A 53 -0.90 -0.65 3.60
N LEU A 54 -1.23 -1.66 2.80
CA LEU A 54 -2.45 -2.44 2.95
C LEU A 54 -2.53 -3.15 4.31
N THR A 55 -1.42 -3.73 4.76
CA THR A 55 -1.34 -4.36 6.09
C THR A 55 -1.62 -3.35 7.19
N LEU A 56 -1.03 -2.16 7.12
CA LEU A 56 -1.23 -1.10 8.13
C LEU A 56 -2.68 -0.59 8.13
N LEU A 57 -3.28 -0.38 6.95
CA LEU A 57 -4.68 0.01 6.82
C LEU A 57 -5.61 -1.06 7.41
N ASN A 58 -5.33 -2.33 7.16
CA ASN A 58 -6.11 -3.45 7.70
C ASN A 58 -5.97 -3.56 9.22
N ILE A 59 -4.76 -3.37 9.77
CA ILE A 59 -4.54 -3.34 11.23
C ILE A 59 -5.35 -2.20 11.86
N ARG A 60 -5.28 -0.99 11.30
CA ARG A 60 -6.07 0.16 11.78
C ARG A 60 -7.58 -0.10 11.69
N LYS A 61 -8.04 -0.71 10.59
CA LYS A 61 -9.44 -1.11 10.43
C LYS A 61 -9.86 -2.14 11.49
N ARG A 62 -9.02 -3.13 11.81
CA ARG A 62 -9.30 -4.14 12.84
C ARG A 62 -9.38 -3.54 14.24
N ILE A 63 -8.47 -2.64 14.59
CA ILE A 63 -8.49 -1.92 15.89
C ILE A 63 -9.80 -1.11 16.02
N ASN A 64 -10.23 -0.46 14.95
CA ASN A 64 -11.49 0.30 14.95
C ASN A 64 -12.73 -0.62 14.91
N GLY A 65 -12.65 -1.77 14.25
CA GLY A 65 -13.73 -2.75 14.12
C GLY A 65 -14.05 -3.50 15.42
N SER A 66 -13.10 -3.66 16.35
CA SER A 66 -13.39 -4.18 17.69
C SER A 66 -14.29 -3.26 18.53
N ALA A 67 -14.46 -1.99 18.17
CA ALA A 67 -15.38 -1.06 18.83
C ALA A 67 -16.81 -1.10 18.27
N GLN A 68 -17.06 -1.84 17.18
CA GLN A 68 -18.37 -1.86 16.48
C GLN A 68 -19.23 -3.10 16.80
N LEU A 69 -18.77 -4.02 17.65
CA LEU A 69 -19.49 -5.25 18.01
C LEU A 69 -20.36 -5.16 19.28
N THR A 70 -20.51 -3.99 19.92
CA THR A 70 -21.29 -3.82 21.15
C THR A 70 -22.55 -2.96 21.02
N ILE A 71 -22.97 -2.59 19.81
CA ILE A 71 -24.25 -1.91 19.61
C ILE A 71 -24.91 -2.47 18.34
N ASN A 72 -25.57 -3.61 18.50
CA ASN A 72 -26.82 -3.86 17.80
C ASN A 72 -27.73 -4.63 18.77
N PRO A 73 -28.94 -4.10 19.07
CA PRO A 73 -29.89 -4.70 20.01
C PRO A 73 -30.41 -6.07 19.53
#